data_AF-S0FB55-F1
#
_entry.id   AF-S0FB55-F1
#
_cell.length_a   1.000
_cell.length_b   1.000
_cell.length_c   1.000
_cell.angle_alpha   90.00
_cell.angle_beta   90.00
_cell.angle_gamma   90.00
#
_symmetry.space_group_name_H-M   'P 1'
#
loop_
_entity.id
_entity.type
_entity.pdbx_description
1 polymer ?
#
loop_
_entity_poly.entity_id
_entity_poly.type
_entity_poly.pdbx_seq_one_letter_code
_entity_poly.pdbx_strand_id
1 'polypeptide(L)' 'MLKIILITMLIVAICIALLSVKILFKKNGRFPNTHVSGSKAMRKRGIGCVQSQDREAQKDNPHAIPERRSLAEETNN' A
#
# COMPACT_ATOMS: atom_id res chain seq x y z
N MET A 1 2.05 -23.17 36.94
CA MET A 1 0.99 -22.40 36.28
C MET A 1 1.29 -20.91 36.25
N LEU A 2 1.36 -20.21 37.39
CA LEU A 2 1.63 -18.76 37.43
C LEU A 2 2.95 -18.35 36.75
N LYS A 3 4.03 -19.11 36.95
CA LYS A 3 5.34 -18.87 36.29
C LYS A 3 5.25 -18.87 34.75
N ILE A 4 4.46 -19.79 34.19
CA ILE A 4 4.25 -19.89 32.74
C ILE A 4 3.47 -18.68 32.24
N ILE A 5 2.41 -18.29 32.96
CA ILE A 5 1.59 -17.11 32.61
C ILE A 5 2.42 -15.82 32.63
N LEU A 6 3.31 -15.66 33.61
CA LEU A 6 4.20 -14.49 33.66
C LEU A 6 5.20 -14.47 32.50
N ILE A 7 5.78 -15.62 32.16
CA ILE A 7 6.71 -15.73 31.03
C ILE A 7 5.99 -15.45 29.70
N THR A 8 4.79 -15.98 29.49
CA THR A 8 4.04 -15.75 28.24
C THR A 8 3.60 -14.30 28.12
N MET A 9 3.13 -13.67 29.20
CA MET A 9 2.79 -12.24 29.22
C MET A 9 4.01 -11.36 28.91
N LEU A 10 5.17 -11.68 29.47
CA LEU A 10 6.43 -10.98 29.20
C LEU A 10 6.80 -11.04 27.71
N ILE A 11 6.72 -12.24 27.11
CA ILE A 11 7.05 -12.45 25.69
C ILE A 11 6.10 -11.64 24.80
N VAL A 12 4.79 -11.69 25.07
CA VAL A 12 3.78 -10.94 24.29
C VAL A 12 4.02 -9.43 24.41
N ALA A 13 4.32 -8.93 25.60
CA ALA A 13 4.63 -7.52 25.82
C ALA A 13 5.86 -7.07 25.00
N ILE A 14 6.92 -7.88 24.99
CA ILE A 14 8.13 -7.61 24.18
C ILE A 14 7.78 -7.60 22.68
N CYS A 15 6.99 -8.55 22.19
CA CYS A 15 6.58 -8.59 20.79
C CYS A 15 5.83 -7.31 20.38
N ILE A 16 4.86 -6.86 21.19
CA ILE A 16 4.10 -5.63 20.91
C ILE A 16 5.01 -4.41 20.93
N ALA A 17 5.94 -4.34 21.90
CA ALA A 17 6.91 -3.26 21.99
C ALA A 17 7.79 -3.21 20.73
N LEU A 18 8.32 -4.35 20.27
CA LEU A 18 9.15 -4.47 19.06
C LEU A 18 8.40 -4.07 17.78
N LEU A 19 7.15 -4.52 17.61
CA LEU A 19 6.31 -4.10 16.48
C LEU A 19 6.04 -2.58 16.48
N SER A 20 5.96 -1.98 17.66
CA SER A 20 5.59 -0.58 17.85
C SER A 20 6.79 0.37 17.97
N VAL A 21 8.04 -0.12 17.86
CA VAL A 21 9.27 0.70 18.01
C VAL A 21 9.23 1.95 17.12
N LYS A 22 8.86 1.80 15.84
CA LYS A 22 8.78 2.96 14.92
C LYS A 22 7.75 4.01 15.33
N ILE A 23 6.71 3.61 16.07
CA ILE A 23 5.65 4.50 16.55
C ILE A 23 6.10 5.18 17.85
N LEU A 24 6.68 4.41 18.77
CA LEU A 24 7.10 4.89 20.09
C LEU A 24 8.34 5.79 20.05
N PHE A 25 9.32 5.48 19.19
CA PHE A 25 10.59 6.23 19.15
C PHE A 25 10.59 7.43 18.19
N LYS A 26 9.62 7.52 17.27
CA LYS A 26 9.57 8.60 16.29
C LYS A 26 8.52 9.64 16.70
N LYS A 27 8.92 10.91 16.81
CA LYS A 27 8.05 12.05 17.22
C LYS A 27 6.74 12.18 16.41
N ASN A 28 6.72 11.67 15.17
CA ASN A 28 5.53 11.55 14.31
C ASN A 28 5.38 10.12 13.77
N GLY A 29 5.52 9.13 14.66
CA GLY A 29 5.39 7.72 14.34
C GLY A 29 4.00 7.40 13.80
N ARG A 30 3.90 7.15 12.50
CA ARG A 30 2.68 6.63 11.86
C ARG A 30 2.95 5.20 11.43
N PHE A 31 1.90 4.37 11.45
CA PHE A 31 1.97 3.06 10.82
C PHE A 31 2.36 3.26 9.35
N PRO A 32 3.35 2.50 8.83
CA PRO A 32 3.74 2.63 7.43
C PRO A 32 2.53 2.37 6.54
N ASN A 33 2.30 3.24 5.56
CA ASN A 33 1.25 3.03 4.56
C ASN A 33 1.62 1.79 3.74
N THR A 34 0.97 0.66 4.02
CA THR A 34 1.10 -0.59 3.25
C THR A 34 0.37 -0.54 1.92
N HIS A 35 -0.47 0.48 1.71
CA HIS A 35 -1.13 0.72 0.44
C HIS A 35 -0.15 1.21 -0.61
N VAL A 36 -0.06 0.49 -1.74
CA VAL A 36 0.84 0.81 -2.87
C VAL A 36 0.68 2.26 -3.32
N SER A 37 -0.56 2.72 -3.53
CA SER A 37 -0.82 4.09 -4.03
C SER A 37 -0.54 5.18 -2.99
N GLY A 38 -0.50 4.83 -1.70
CA GLY A 38 -0.24 5.77 -0.59
C GLY A 38 1.22 5.85 -0.17
N SER A 39 2.08 5.00 -0.75
CA SER A 39 3.50 4.93 -0.40
C SER A 39 4.32 5.89 -1.25
N LYS A 40 4.89 6.93 -0.60
CA LYS A 40 5.81 7.88 -1.25
C LYS A 40 7.02 7.18 -1.87
N ALA A 41 7.49 6.08 -1.26
CA ALA A 41 8.62 5.32 -1.76
C ALA A 41 8.28 4.56 -3.05
N MET A 42 7.08 3.95 -3.12
CA MET A 42 6.61 3.25 -4.33
C MET A 42 6.35 4.24 -5.47
N ARG A 43 5.77 5.40 -5.15
CA ARG A 43 5.57 6.48 -6.13
C ARG A 43 6.88 7.02 -6.72
N LYS A 44 7.94 7.16 -5.90
CA LYS A 44 9.28 7.52 -6.39
C LYS A 44 9.87 6.49 -7.35
N ARG A 45 9.46 5.23 -7.25
CA ARG A 45 9.88 4.15 -8.15
C ARG A 45 8.98 4.02 -9.39
N GLY A 46 7.97 4.89 -9.54
CA GLY A 46 6.99 4.81 -10.63
C GLY A 46 5.98 3.67 -10.48
N ILE A 47 5.92 3.01 -9.32
CA ILE A 47 5.04 1.85 -9.12
C ILE A 47 3.67 2.34 -8.63
N GLY A 48 2.68 2.22 -9.51
CA GLY A 48 1.29 2.60 -9.26
C GLY A 48 0.38 1.42 -8.85
N CYS A 49 -0.93 1.67 -8.87
CA CYS A 49 -1.92 0.60 -8.79
C CYS A 49 -1.75 -0.36 -9.97
N VAL A 50 -2.02 -1.65 -9.78
CA VAL A 50 -1.96 -2.62 -10.88
C VAL A 50 -2.93 -2.26 -12.01
N GLN A 51 -4.13 -1.78 -11.68
CA GLN A 51 -5.14 -1.38 -12.68
C GLN A 51 -4.74 -0.13 -13.45
N SER A 52 -4.09 0.84 -12.79
CA SER A 52 -3.62 2.05 -13.46
C SER A 52 -2.44 1.73 -14.37
N GLN A 53 -1.49 0.92 -13.90
CA GLN A 53 -0.36 0.45 -14.72
C GLN A 53 -0.84 -0.41 -15.89
N ASP A 54 -1.83 -1.28 -15.69
CA ASP A 54 -2.42 -2.08 -16.77
C ASP A 54 -3.11 -1.20 -17.82
N ARG A 55 -3.88 -0.19 -17.39
CA ARG A 55 -4.48 0.80 -18.31
C ARG A 55 -3.43 1.61 -19.08
N GLU A 56 -2.34 2.02 -18.44
CA GLU A 56 -1.24 2.75 -19.10
C GLU A 56 -0.45 1.86 -20.07
N ALA A 57 -0.32 0.56 -19.77
CA ALA A 57 0.35 -0.41 -20.64
C ALA A 57 -0.53 -0.92 -21.79
N GLN A 58 -1.85 -0.74 -21.71
CA GLN A 58 -2.76 -1.08 -22.79
C GLN A 58 -2.45 -0.24 -24.03
N LYS A 59 -2.13 -0.93 -25.13
CA LYS A 59 -1.91 -0.30 -26.43
C LYS A 59 -3.25 0.04 -27.08
N ASP A 60 -3.34 1.21 -27.70
CA ASP A 60 -4.51 1.60 -28.48
C ASP A 60 -4.79 0.57 -29.59
N ASN A 61 -6.01 0.02 -29.56
CA ASN A 61 -6.46 -0.91 -30.57
C ASN A 61 -7.03 -0.12 -31.77
N PRO A 62 -6.42 -0.20 -32.97
CA PRO A 62 -6.92 0.49 -34.15
C PRO A 62 -8.32 0.04 -34.60
N HIS A 63 -8.73 -1.17 -34.20
CA HIS A 63 -10.05 -1.73 -34.46
C HIS A 63 -11.05 -1.51 -33.31
N ALA A 64 -10.71 -0.68 -32.31
CA ALA A 64 -11.66 -0.33 -31.27
C ALA A 64 -12.89 0.37 -31.85
N ILE A 65 -14.07 -0.05 -31.37
CA ILE A 65 -15.36 0.52 -31.78
C ILE A 65 -15.41 2.01 -31.39
N PRO A 66 -15.89 2.90 -32.25
CA PRO A 66 -15.87 4.35 -31.99
C PRO A 66 -16.51 4.77 -30.66
N GLU A 67 -17.56 4.10 -30.18
CA GLU A 67 -18.22 4.47 -28.91
C GLU A 67 -17.32 4.26 -27.70
N ARG A 68 -16.34 3.35 -27.81
CA ARG A 68 -15.35 3.10 -26.77
C ARG A 68 -14.26 4.18 -26.72
N ARG A 69 -14.01 4.87 -27.84
CA ARG A 69 -13.04 6.00 -27.90
C ARG A 69 -13.58 7.24 -27.21
N SER A 70 -14.85 7.60 -27.45
CA SER A 70 -15.47 8.76 -26.78
C SER A 70 -15.47 8.62 -25.26
N LEU A 71 -15.73 7.41 -24.74
CA LEU A 71 -15.65 7.12 -23.29
C LEU A 71 -14.20 7.14 -22.77
N ALA A 72 -13.22 6.71 -23.58
CA ALA A 72 -11.81 6.77 -23.20
C ALA A 72 -11.25 8.20 -23.22
N GLU A 73 -11.75 9.06 -24.10
CA GLU A 73 -11.38 10.49 -24.19
C GLU A 73 -12.02 11.30 -23.05
N GLU A 74 -13.31 11.07 -22.75
CA GLU A 74 -13.99 11.71 -21.61
C GLU A 74 -13.38 11.34 -20.24
N THR A 75 -12.80 10.15 -20.12
CA THR A 75 -12.14 9.72 -18.87
C THR A 75 -10.71 10.21 -18.71
N ASN A 76 -10.11 10.79 -19.75
CA ASN A 76 -8.74 11.34 -19.73
C ASN A 76 -8.71 12.89 -19.70
N ASN A 77 -9.87 13.56 -19.67
CA ASN A 77 -10.02 15.02 -19.54
C ASN A 77 -10.53 15.39 -18.13
#